data_AF-A0A9P9WFR6-F1
#
_entry.id   AF-A0A9P9WFR6-F1
#
_cell.length_a   1.000
_cell.length_b   1.000
_cell.length_c   1.000
_cell.angle_alpha   90.00
_cell.angle_beta   90.00
_cell.angle_gamma   90.00
#
_symmetry.space_group_name_H-M   'P 1'
#
loop_
_entity.id
_entity.type
_entity.pdbx_description
1 polymer ?
#
loop_
_entity_poly.entity_id
_entity_poly.type
_entity_poly.pdbx_seq_one_letter_code
_entity_poly.pdbx_strand_id
1 'polypeptide(L)'
;MSPTPLRSDSQGVSKSIGMEWYDLSEARQIQWALCDSPNAKWGWAIYRCSYKPELAGIWEGLKSRIIEDSRRFIAESDAPDIVEKLDCVFVEDPALEDASREELKRRFRAWASTESPTEETPPPDGASRCARYAYFIQVDEEALSSLTSSSGSISRYGYVDIVQGWKDPLPPKEATNELGSPVDNEDWMHVEAGMVVPYFYNDLDGNGERWYVHYSPPPDGV
;
A
#
# COMPACT_ATOMS: atom_id res chain seq x y z
N MET A 1 35.24 -37.45 29.48
CA MET A 1 34.45 -37.45 28.22
C MET A 1 33.01 -37.22 28.61
N SER A 2 32.50 -36.01 28.37
CA SER A 2 31.11 -35.63 28.66
C SER A 2 30.42 -35.38 27.32
N PRO A 3 29.22 -35.94 27.05
CA PRO A 3 28.51 -35.66 25.82
C PRO A 3 27.69 -34.37 25.94
N THR A 4 27.90 -33.49 24.97
CA THR A 4 27.22 -32.21 24.74
C THR A 4 25.74 -32.43 24.35
N PRO A 5 24.79 -31.55 24.76
CA PRO A 5 23.38 -31.71 24.39
C PRO A 5 23.14 -31.29 22.93
N LEU A 6 22.31 -32.08 22.23
CA LEU A 6 21.78 -31.77 20.91
C LEU A 6 20.85 -30.55 20.99
N ARG A 7 21.21 -29.52 20.22
CA ARG A 7 20.44 -28.31 19.92
C ARG A 7 19.19 -28.73 19.16
N SER A 8 18.01 -28.41 19.71
CA SER A 8 16.74 -28.59 19.00
C SER A 8 16.63 -27.50 17.93
N ASP A 9 16.75 -27.90 16.67
CA ASP A 9 16.49 -27.02 15.54
C ASP A 9 14.99 -26.68 15.48
N SER A 10 14.73 -25.37 15.45
CA SER A 10 13.45 -24.76 15.17
C SER A 10 12.92 -25.24 13.82
N GLN A 11 11.69 -25.75 13.83
CA GLN A 11 10.93 -26.14 12.64
C GLN A 11 10.82 -24.97 11.66
N GLY A 12 11.57 -25.04 10.56
CA GLY A 12 11.27 -24.27 9.37
C GLY A 12 9.97 -24.80 8.76
N VAL A 13 9.01 -23.91 8.50
CA VAL A 13 7.79 -24.23 7.77
C VAL A 13 8.19 -24.79 6.39
N SER A 14 8.04 -26.09 6.23
CA SER A 14 8.36 -26.79 4.99
C SER A 14 7.43 -26.32 3.89
N LYS A 15 7.99 -25.76 2.81
CA LYS A 15 7.29 -25.52 1.54
C LYS A 15 6.56 -26.80 1.14
N SER A 16 5.23 -26.79 1.13
CA SER A 16 4.44 -27.95 0.70
C SER A 16 4.62 -28.13 -0.80
N ILE A 17 5.23 -29.25 -1.19
CA ILE A 17 5.44 -29.65 -2.57
C ILE A 17 4.07 -29.76 -3.26
N GLY A 18 3.78 -28.88 -4.24
CA GLY A 18 2.65 -29.01 -5.16
C GLY A 18 1.59 -27.90 -5.16
N MET A 19 1.77 -26.79 -4.43
CA MET A 19 0.86 -25.63 -4.52
C MET A 19 1.53 -24.53 -5.35
N GLU A 20 0.95 -24.23 -6.52
CA GLU A 20 1.43 -23.15 -7.38
C GLU A 20 1.05 -21.79 -6.77
N TRP A 21 1.85 -20.75 -7.02
CA TRP A 21 1.65 -19.42 -6.44
C TRP A 21 0.23 -18.87 -6.61
N TYR A 22 -0.38 -19.12 -7.77
CA TYR A 22 -1.71 -18.63 -8.13
C TYR A 22 -2.85 -19.37 -7.42
N ASP A 23 -2.60 -20.52 -6.79
CA ASP A 23 -3.60 -21.27 -6.02
C ASP A 23 -3.62 -20.86 -4.54
N LEU A 24 -2.67 -20.02 -4.11
CA LEU A 24 -2.58 -19.51 -2.75
C LEU A 24 -3.61 -18.40 -2.53
N SER A 25 -4.18 -18.32 -1.31
CA SER A 25 -4.91 -17.11 -0.91
C SER A 25 -3.98 -15.89 -0.94
N GLU A 26 -4.54 -14.69 -1.02
CA GLU A 26 -3.76 -13.45 -1.01
C GLU A 26 -2.97 -13.30 0.28
N ALA A 27 -3.53 -13.70 1.42
CA ALA A 27 -2.81 -13.69 2.70
C ALA A 27 -1.59 -14.63 2.67
N ARG A 28 -1.72 -15.80 2.03
CA ARG A 28 -0.61 -16.74 1.88
C ARG A 28 0.43 -16.26 0.85
N GLN A 29 0.00 -15.59 -0.22
CA GLN A 29 0.90 -14.96 -1.18
C GLN A 29 1.74 -13.88 -0.50
N ILE A 30 1.14 -12.98 0.26
CA ILE A 30 1.87 -11.99 1.06
C ILE A 30 2.81 -12.70 2.05
N GLN A 31 2.34 -13.76 2.74
CA GLN A 31 3.19 -14.49 3.70
C GLN A 31 4.42 -15.06 3.00
N TRP A 32 4.24 -15.66 1.83
CA TRP A 32 5.31 -16.22 1.03
C TRP A 32 6.28 -15.13 0.56
N ALA A 33 5.80 -13.98 0.08
CA ALA A 33 6.65 -12.85 -0.31
C ALA A 33 7.52 -12.34 0.86
N LEU A 34 7.02 -12.43 2.09
CA LEU A 34 7.73 -12.02 3.30
C LEU A 34 8.64 -13.12 3.90
N CYS A 35 8.61 -14.36 3.42
CA CYS A 35 9.33 -15.49 4.03
C CYS A 35 10.85 -15.32 4.00
N ASP A 36 11.39 -14.64 2.99
CA ASP A 36 12.83 -14.48 2.79
C ASP A 36 13.44 -13.37 3.68
N SER A 37 12.62 -12.66 4.46
CA SER A 37 13.10 -11.65 5.41
C SER A 37 12.35 -11.70 6.75
N PRO A 38 13.02 -12.06 7.86
CA PRO A 38 12.37 -12.21 9.16
C PRO A 38 11.77 -10.91 9.70
N ASN A 39 12.36 -9.76 9.35
CA ASN A 39 11.89 -8.43 9.74
C ASN A 39 10.98 -7.78 8.69
N ALA A 40 10.65 -8.47 7.59
CA ALA A 40 9.78 -7.90 6.57
C ALA A 40 8.36 -7.72 7.11
N LYS A 41 7.80 -6.56 6.80
CA LYS A 41 6.45 -6.14 7.16
C LYS A 41 5.64 -5.86 5.90
N TRP A 42 4.34 -5.85 6.03
CA TRP A 42 3.43 -5.45 4.96
C TRP A 42 2.38 -4.47 5.50
N GLY A 43 1.71 -3.77 4.59
CA GLY A 43 0.79 -2.68 4.92
C GLY A 43 1.21 -1.37 4.26
N TRP A 44 0.39 -0.35 4.41
CA TRP A 44 0.47 0.90 3.66
C TRP A 44 1.17 2.01 4.44
N ALA A 45 1.85 2.92 3.73
CA ALA A 45 2.13 4.26 4.22
C ALA A 45 0.94 5.16 3.88
N ILE A 46 0.36 5.84 4.87
CA ILE A 46 -0.88 6.59 4.76
C ILE A 46 -0.63 8.01 5.28
N TYR A 47 -0.71 9.00 4.40
CA TYR A 47 -0.44 10.40 4.69
C TYR A 47 -1.74 11.16 4.91
N ARG A 48 -1.92 11.70 6.12
CA ARG A 48 -2.99 12.62 6.43
C ARG A 48 -2.61 14.03 5.95
N CYS A 49 -3.42 14.58 5.05
CA CYS A 49 -3.20 15.87 4.42
C CYS A 49 -4.30 16.90 4.73
N SER A 50 -5.26 16.55 5.61
CA SER A 50 -6.22 17.49 6.16
C SER A 50 -6.39 17.30 7.67
N TYR A 51 -6.30 18.40 8.40
CA TYR A 51 -6.34 18.51 9.86
C TYR A 51 -7.53 19.34 10.33
N LYS A 52 -8.53 19.55 9.47
CA LYS A 52 -9.79 20.21 9.85
C LYS A 52 -10.44 19.50 11.05
N PRO A 53 -10.76 20.22 12.13
CA PRO A 53 -11.29 19.61 13.36
C PRO A 53 -12.54 18.74 13.14
N GLU A 54 -13.44 19.17 12.25
CA GLU A 54 -14.66 18.49 11.89
C GLU A 54 -14.44 17.13 11.21
N LEU A 55 -13.29 16.92 10.57
CA LEU A 55 -12.94 15.68 9.88
C LEU A 55 -12.10 14.73 10.76
N ALA A 56 -11.68 15.16 11.96
CA ALA A 56 -10.80 14.37 12.81
C ALA A 56 -11.42 13.02 13.22
N GLY A 57 -12.72 13.00 13.50
CA GLY A 57 -13.43 11.75 13.82
C GLY A 57 -13.51 10.78 12.64
N ILE A 58 -13.62 11.31 11.41
CA ILE A 58 -13.64 10.49 10.19
C ILE A 58 -12.27 9.88 9.93
N TRP A 59 -11.20 10.65 10.15
CA TRP A 59 -9.83 10.14 10.07
C TRP A 59 -9.58 8.99 11.06
N GLU A 60 -9.94 9.16 12.33
CA GLU A 60 -9.81 8.07 13.32
C GLU A 60 -10.63 6.84 12.92
N GLY A 61 -11.85 7.05 12.40
CA GLY A 61 -12.68 5.98 11.87
C GLY A 61 -12.03 5.24 10.69
N LEU A 62 -11.34 5.95 9.80
CA LEU A 62 -10.63 5.36 8.66
C LEU A 62 -9.46 4.50 9.12
N LYS A 63 -8.65 5.00 10.07
CA LYS A 63 -7.55 4.23 10.67
C LYS A 63 -8.05 2.92 11.26
N SER A 64 -9.08 3.00 12.10
CA SER A 64 -9.71 1.82 12.70
C SER A 64 -10.23 0.86 11.63
N ARG A 65 -10.95 1.36 10.62
CA ARG A 65 -11.51 0.54 9.54
C ARG A 65 -10.44 -0.22 8.77
N ILE A 66 -9.37 0.45 8.33
CA ILE A 66 -8.28 -0.19 7.55
C ILE A 66 -7.66 -1.34 8.35
N ILE A 67 -7.38 -1.12 9.63
CA ILE A 67 -6.77 -2.14 10.50
C ILE A 67 -7.75 -3.27 10.79
N GLU A 68 -9.01 -2.97 11.13
CA GLU A 68 -10.04 -3.96 11.45
C GLU A 68 -10.42 -4.82 10.24
N ASP A 69 -10.62 -4.20 9.08
CA ASP A 69 -10.94 -4.90 7.84
C ASP A 69 -9.77 -5.79 7.40
N SER A 70 -8.52 -5.31 7.54
CA SER A 70 -7.33 -6.13 7.27
C SER A 70 -7.23 -7.32 8.22
N ARG A 71 -7.41 -7.11 9.53
CA ARG A 71 -7.38 -8.19 10.52
C ARG A 71 -8.46 -9.23 10.29
N ARG A 72 -9.68 -8.78 9.96
CA ARG A 72 -10.81 -9.68 9.66
C ARG A 72 -10.51 -10.54 8.43
N PHE A 73 -10.03 -9.92 7.35
CA PHE A 73 -9.66 -10.64 6.13
C PHE A 73 -8.59 -11.71 6.40
N ILE A 74 -7.54 -11.37 7.17
CA ILE A 74 -6.46 -12.31 7.51
C ILE A 74 -6.95 -13.46 8.40
N ALA A 75 -7.79 -13.15 9.40
CA ALA A 75 -8.30 -14.14 10.34
C ALA A 75 -9.14 -15.24 9.65
N GLU A 76 -9.76 -14.90 8.52
CA GLU A 76 -10.57 -15.81 7.70
C GLU A 76 -9.74 -16.56 6.62
N SER A 77 -8.42 -16.32 6.55
CA SER A 77 -7.51 -16.89 5.54
C SER A 77 -6.78 -18.16 6.00
N ASP A 78 -6.02 -18.78 5.09
CA ASP A 78 -5.13 -19.91 5.39
C ASP A 78 -3.73 -19.50 5.93
N ALA A 79 -3.51 -18.20 6.15
CA ALA A 79 -2.27 -17.65 6.69
C ALA A 79 -2.52 -16.57 7.79
N PRO A 80 -3.26 -16.89 8.86
CA PRO A 80 -3.67 -15.91 9.87
C PRO A 80 -2.49 -15.25 10.61
N ASP A 81 -1.37 -15.96 10.75
CA ASP A 81 -0.17 -15.48 11.45
C ASP A 81 0.47 -14.26 10.77
N ILE A 82 0.14 -13.98 9.51
CA ILE A 82 0.67 -12.81 8.80
C ILE A 82 0.18 -11.48 9.41
N VAL A 83 -0.87 -11.52 10.23
CA VAL A 83 -1.33 -10.35 11.00
C VAL A 83 -0.23 -9.79 11.91
N GLU A 84 0.70 -10.61 12.37
CA GLU A 84 1.84 -10.18 13.20
C GLU A 84 2.83 -9.29 12.43
N LYS A 85 2.80 -9.38 11.09
CA LYS A 85 3.63 -8.57 10.18
C LYS A 85 2.90 -7.37 9.58
N LEU A 86 1.62 -7.17 9.91
CA LEU A 86 0.84 -6.02 9.46
C LEU A 86 1.30 -4.75 10.20
N ASP A 87 1.73 -3.76 9.43
CA ASP A 87 2.23 -2.48 9.94
C ASP A 87 1.85 -1.33 9.01
N CYS A 88 0.64 -0.80 9.13
CA CYS A 88 0.31 0.44 8.43
C CYS A 88 0.96 1.64 9.13
N VAL A 89 1.69 2.45 8.38
CA VAL A 89 2.32 3.68 8.88
C VAL A 89 1.39 4.86 8.63
N PHE A 90 0.84 5.42 9.70
CA PHE A 90 0.03 6.62 9.63
C PHE A 90 0.90 7.85 9.88
N VAL A 91 1.09 8.68 8.85
CA VAL A 91 1.89 9.90 8.91
C VAL A 91 0.97 11.07 9.25
N GLU A 92 1.05 11.52 10.50
CA GLU A 92 0.23 12.60 11.06
C GLU A 92 1.11 13.81 11.43
N ASP A 93 1.60 14.52 10.41
CA ASP A 93 2.33 15.77 10.54
C ASP A 93 1.45 16.94 10.07
N PRO A 94 1.00 17.86 10.97
CA PRO A 94 0.19 19.02 10.61
C PRO A 94 0.82 19.94 9.54
N ALA A 95 2.13 19.87 9.31
CA ALA A 95 2.77 20.58 8.20
C ALA A 95 2.39 20.02 6.82
N LEU A 96 1.63 18.93 6.78
CA LEU A 96 1.12 18.30 5.56
C LEU A 96 -0.30 18.78 5.17
N GLU A 97 -0.89 19.74 5.88
CA GLU A 97 -2.13 20.39 5.41
C GLU A 97 -1.93 20.88 3.96
N ASP A 98 -2.79 20.41 3.05
CA ASP A 98 -2.75 20.74 1.62
C ASP A 98 -1.39 20.44 0.94
N ALA A 99 -0.62 19.46 1.45
CA ALA A 99 0.64 19.08 0.86
C ALA A 99 0.48 18.60 -0.60
N SER A 100 1.36 19.05 -1.48
CA SER A 100 1.37 18.58 -2.87
C SER A 100 1.82 17.12 -2.96
N ARG A 101 1.37 16.40 -4.00
CA ARG A 101 1.82 15.03 -4.26
C ARG A 101 3.34 14.93 -4.44
N GLU A 102 3.98 15.96 -4.99
CA GLU A 102 5.45 16.03 -5.10
C GLU A 102 6.14 16.05 -3.72
N GLU A 103 5.59 16.83 -2.77
CA GLU A 103 6.04 16.85 -1.37
C GLU A 103 5.89 15.47 -0.73
N LEU A 104 4.72 14.85 -0.89
CA LEU A 104 4.41 13.53 -0.34
C LEU A 104 5.33 12.45 -0.92
N LYS A 105 5.54 12.42 -2.23
CA LYS A 105 6.49 11.50 -2.90
C LYS A 105 7.89 11.65 -2.33
N ARG A 106 8.37 12.87 -2.14
CA ARG A 106 9.72 13.11 -1.59
C ARG A 106 9.85 12.53 -0.18
N ARG A 107 8.85 12.76 0.69
CA ARG A 107 8.82 12.20 2.04
C ARG A 107 8.68 10.69 2.05
N PHE A 108 7.85 10.14 1.15
CA PHE A 108 7.66 8.71 0.99
C PHE A 108 8.94 8.01 0.55
N ARG A 109 9.63 8.52 -0.48
CA ARG A 109 10.92 7.98 -0.94
C ARG A 109 11.94 7.98 0.19
N ALA A 110 12.05 9.08 0.95
CA ALA A 110 12.96 9.16 2.08
C ALA A 110 12.64 8.14 3.20
N TRP A 111 11.35 7.94 3.51
CA TRP A 111 10.90 6.92 4.46
C TRP A 111 11.20 5.50 3.94
N ALA A 112 10.84 5.20 2.69
CA ALA A 112 11.04 3.90 2.07
C ALA A 112 12.53 3.51 2.03
N SER A 113 13.41 4.45 1.67
CA SER A 113 14.87 4.26 1.70
C SER A 113 15.41 4.00 3.11
N THR A 114 14.77 4.54 4.16
CA THR A 114 15.18 4.29 5.55
C THR A 114 14.74 2.91 6.02
N GLU A 115 13.52 2.49 5.68
CA GLU A 115 12.98 1.16 6.05
C GLU A 115 13.61 0.02 5.24
N SER A 116 13.94 0.28 3.97
CA SER A 116 14.52 -0.69 3.05
C SER A 116 15.56 0.00 2.14
N PRO A 117 16.84 0.03 2.56
CA PRO A 117 17.91 0.69 1.80
C PRO A 117 18.11 0.15 0.37
N THR A 118 17.64 -1.06 0.08
CA THR A 118 17.67 -1.66 -1.26
C THR A 118 16.73 -0.98 -2.25
N GLU A 119 15.76 -0.17 -1.79
CA GLU A 119 14.77 0.51 -2.63
C GLU A 119 15.29 1.78 -3.31
N GLU A 120 16.46 2.28 -2.89
CA GLU A 120 17.12 3.47 -3.48
C GLU A 120 17.56 3.25 -4.93
N THR A 121 17.95 2.02 -5.26
CA THR A 121 18.32 1.66 -6.63
C THR A 121 17.07 1.16 -7.35
N PRO A 122 16.80 1.61 -8.59
CA PRO A 122 15.79 0.96 -9.42
C PRO A 122 16.05 -0.54 -9.41
N PRO A 123 15.07 -1.37 -9.05
CA PRO A 123 15.26 -2.80 -8.99
C PRO A 123 15.84 -3.32 -10.33
N PRO A 124 16.85 -4.20 -10.30
CA PRO A 124 17.44 -4.75 -11.51
C PRO A 124 16.41 -5.55 -12.30
N ASP A 125 16.56 -5.55 -13.63
CA ASP A 125 15.86 -6.44 -14.57
C ASP A 125 14.34 -6.57 -14.36
N GLY A 126 13.60 -5.45 -14.34
CA GLY A 126 12.13 -5.48 -14.35
C GLY A 126 11.49 -6.06 -13.07
N ALA A 127 12.28 -6.35 -12.04
CA ALA A 127 11.75 -6.54 -10.71
C ALA A 127 11.07 -5.24 -10.26
N SER A 128 10.01 -5.36 -9.49
CA SER A 128 9.26 -4.20 -8.98
C SER A 128 9.45 -4.11 -7.48
N ARG A 129 9.30 -2.89 -6.97
CA ARG A 129 9.31 -2.63 -5.53
C ARG A 129 8.10 -3.31 -4.91
N CYS A 130 8.25 -3.81 -3.69
CA CYS A 130 7.12 -4.33 -2.94
C CYS A 130 6.06 -3.22 -2.77
N ALA A 131 4.77 -3.56 -2.78
CA ALA A 131 3.67 -2.60 -2.73
C ALA A 131 3.84 -1.55 -1.61
N ARG A 132 4.31 -1.97 -0.43
CA ARG A 132 4.63 -1.11 0.72
C ARG A 132 5.60 0.03 0.41
N TYR A 133 6.56 -0.19 -0.48
CA TYR A 133 7.62 0.77 -0.84
C TYR A 133 7.42 1.35 -2.25
N ALA A 134 6.45 0.83 -3.01
CA ALA A 134 6.09 1.31 -4.34
C ALA A 134 4.99 2.39 -4.30
N TYR A 135 4.02 2.24 -3.40
CA TYR A 135 2.81 3.07 -3.34
C TYR A 135 2.57 3.61 -1.93
N PHE A 136 1.92 4.77 -1.87
CA PHE A 136 1.38 5.32 -0.63
C PHE A 136 -0.06 5.77 -0.82
N ILE A 137 -0.75 5.98 0.29
CA ILE A 137 -2.12 6.48 0.31
C ILE A 137 -2.10 7.94 0.76
N GLN A 138 -2.67 8.83 -0.03
CA GLN A 138 -2.97 10.20 0.34
C GLN A 138 -4.42 10.28 0.84
N VAL A 139 -4.61 10.96 1.96
CA VAL A 139 -5.93 11.23 2.53
C VAL A 139 -6.03 12.72 2.82
N ASP A 140 -6.59 13.46 1.86
CA ASP A 140 -6.84 14.90 1.95
C ASP A 140 -8.27 15.20 2.41
N GLU A 141 -8.66 16.48 2.32
CA GLU A 141 -10.01 16.91 2.68
C GLU A 141 -11.09 16.22 1.84
N GLU A 142 -10.85 16.05 0.54
CA GLU A 142 -11.81 15.47 -0.37
C GLU A 142 -12.06 13.99 -0.02
N ALA A 143 -10.98 13.24 0.20
CA ALA A 143 -11.04 11.84 0.62
C ALA A 143 -11.82 11.69 1.94
N LEU A 144 -11.52 12.50 2.97
CA LEU A 144 -12.24 12.46 4.25
C LEU A 144 -13.70 12.90 4.11
N SER A 145 -13.98 13.89 3.26
CA SER A 145 -15.34 14.34 2.99
C SER A 145 -16.16 13.27 2.28
N SER A 146 -15.55 12.55 1.33
CA SER A 146 -16.19 11.40 0.64
C SER A 146 -16.58 10.29 1.63
N LEU A 147 -15.80 10.15 2.71
CA LEU A 147 -16.04 9.21 3.79
C LEU A 147 -17.02 9.72 4.85
N THR A 148 -17.56 10.93 4.71
CA THR A 148 -18.51 11.47 5.68
C THR A 148 -19.94 11.06 5.33
N SER A 149 -20.56 10.24 6.17
CA SER A 149 -21.99 9.92 6.04
C SER A 149 -22.89 11.03 6.56
N SER A 150 -24.20 10.94 6.28
CA SER A 150 -25.20 11.90 6.79
C SER A 150 -25.31 11.94 8.32
N SER A 151 -24.86 10.89 9.03
CA SER A 151 -24.79 10.87 10.50
C SER A 151 -23.50 11.45 11.07
N GLY A 152 -22.58 11.92 10.22
CA GLY A 152 -21.25 12.39 10.64
C GLY A 152 -20.30 11.27 11.06
N SER A 153 -20.66 10.01 10.80
CA SER A 153 -19.79 8.84 10.98
C SER A 153 -19.10 8.46 9.67
N ILE A 154 -18.08 7.60 9.73
CA ILE A 154 -17.42 7.08 8.54
C ILE A 154 -18.41 6.28 7.66
N SER A 155 -18.46 6.63 6.38
CA SER A 155 -19.22 5.98 5.33
C SER A 155 -18.52 4.73 4.84
N ARG A 156 -19.29 3.73 4.39
CA ARG A 156 -18.75 2.56 3.69
C ARG A 156 -18.32 2.89 2.26
N TYR A 157 -19.01 3.85 1.66
CA TYR A 157 -18.86 4.31 0.28
C TYR A 157 -18.10 5.63 0.31
N GLY A 158 -16.83 5.57 -0.03
CA GLY A 158 -15.89 6.68 -0.05
C GLY A 158 -14.54 6.17 -0.54
N TYR A 159 -13.63 7.08 -0.85
CA TYR A 159 -12.36 6.75 -1.48
C TYR A 159 -11.19 7.37 -0.73
N VAL A 160 -10.02 6.84 -1.05
CA VAL A 160 -8.72 7.42 -0.76
C VAL A 160 -7.91 7.45 -2.05
N ASP A 161 -6.85 8.23 -2.07
CA ASP A 161 -5.97 8.29 -3.23
C ASP A 161 -4.81 7.35 -3.04
N ILE A 162 -4.60 6.42 -3.97
CA ILE A 162 -3.35 5.67 -4.04
C ILE A 162 -2.43 6.34 -5.05
N VAL A 163 -1.15 6.46 -4.70
CA VAL A 163 -0.15 7.21 -5.46
C VAL A 163 1.09 6.35 -5.69
N GLN A 164 1.62 6.35 -6.91
CA GLN A 164 2.89 5.73 -7.26
C GLN A 164 4.04 6.59 -6.73
N GLY A 165 4.73 6.09 -5.70
CA GLY A 165 5.75 6.85 -5.00
C GLY A 165 6.96 7.21 -5.85
N TRP A 166 7.26 6.43 -6.89
CA TRP A 166 8.49 6.54 -7.70
C TRP A 166 8.26 6.96 -9.15
N LYS A 167 7.00 7.19 -9.55
CA LYS A 167 6.67 7.72 -10.88
C LYS A 167 6.46 9.22 -10.76
N ASP A 168 7.28 9.99 -11.46
CA ASP A 168 7.05 11.42 -11.61
C ASP A 168 6.29 11.64 -12.92
N PRO A 169 5.25 12.51 -12.92
CA PRO A 169 4.53 12.80 -14.15
C PRO A 169 5.48 13.40 -15.18
N LEU A 170 5.45 12.87 -16.40
CA LEU A 170 6.07 13.48 -17.57
C LEU A 170 5.67 14.96 -17.74
N PRO A 171 6.56 15.82 -18.23
CA PRO A 171 6.22 17.16 -18.65
C PRO A 171 5.10 17.16 -19.70
N PRO A 172 4.22 18.18 -19.76
CA PRO A 172 3.12 18.23 -20.74
C PRO A 172 3.53 18.09 -22.21
N LYS A 173 4.78 18.44 -22.55
CA LYS A 173 5.34 18.30 -23.91
C LYS A 173 5.69 16.86 -24.28
N GLU A 174 5.86 16.01 -23.28
CA GLU A 174 6.25 14.59 -23.41
C GLU A 174 5.06 13.67 -23.13
N ALA A 175 4.01 14.16 -22.49
CA ALA A 175 2.73 13.48 -22.28
C ALA A 175 1.85 13.51 -23.54
N THR A 176 2.41 13.22 -24.72
CA THR A 176 1.64 13.07 -25.97
C THR A 176 2.09 11.82 -26.72
N ASN A 177 1.15 11.02 -27.21
CA ASN A 177 1.45 9.79 -27.96
C ASN A 177 1.88 10.12 -29.39
N GLU A 178 2.22 9.08 -30.18
CA GLU A 178 2.63 9.23 -31.60
C GLU A 178 1.58 9.93 -32.48
N LEU A 179 0.32 10.00 -32.02
CA LEU A 179 -0.80 10.66 -32.68
C LEU A 179 -1.04 12.09 -32.16
N GLY A 180 -0.19 12.60 -31.25
CA GLY A 180 -0.30 13.92 -30.65
C GLY A 180 -1.43 14.06 -29.62
N SER A 181 -2.04 12.95 -29.20
CA SER A 181 -3.06 12.94 -28.15
C SER A 181 -2.40 12.91 -26.78
N PRO A 182 -2.97 13.56 -25.75
CA PRO A 182 -2.49 13.46 -24.38
C PRO A 182 -2.32 11.99 -23.98
N VAL A 183 -1.17 11.65 -23.43
CA VAL A 183 -0.96 10.38 -22.73
C VAL A 183 -1.35 10.64 -21.30
N ASP A 184 -2.30 9.85 -20.82
CA ASP A 184 -2.57 9.82 -19.40
C ASP A 184 -1.31 9.42 -18.65
N ASN A 185 -0.86 10.35 -17.85
CA ASN A 185 0.42 10.37 -17.18
C ASN A 185 0.23 10.63 -15.68
N GLU A 186 -1.00 10.54 -15.20
CA GLU A 186 -1.26 10.55 -13.79
C GLU A 186 -0.59 9.31 -13.15
N ASP A 187 -0.13 9.54 -11.93
CA ASP A 187 0.54 8.55 -11.11
C ASP A 187 -0.29 8.23 -9.86
N TRP A 188 -1.56 8.59 -9.88
CA TRP A 188 -2.49 8.37 -8.77
C TRP A 188 -3.90 8.06 -9.28
N MET A 189 -4.71 7.45 -8.42
CA MET A 189 -6.13 7.18 -8.70
C MET A 189 -6.92 7.10 -7.40
N HIS A 190 -8.24 7.31 -7.49
CA HIS A 190 -9.14 6.98 -6.39
C HIS A 190 -9.31 5.47 -6.26
N VAL A 191 -9.25 5.00 -5.02
CA VAL A 191 -9.57 3.61 -4.66
C VAL A 191 -10.61 3.64 -3.56
N GLU A 192 -11.61 2.78 -3.66
CA GLU A 192 -12.60 2.64 -2.59
C GLU A 192 -11.90 2.32 -1.27
N ALA A 193 -12.24 3.02 -0.18
CA ALA A 193 -11.57 2.84 1.10
C ALA A 193 -11.68 1.39 1.63
N GLY A 194 -12.73 0.66 1.23
CA GLY A 194 -12.90 -0.76 1.55
C GLY A 194 -11.96 -1.70 0.79
N MET A 195 -11.34 -1.24 -0.29
CA MET A 195 -10.35 -2.00 -1.06
C MET A 195 -8.96 -1.96 -0.42
N VAL A 196 -8.71 -1.08 0.57
CA VAL A 196 -7.42 -0.97 1.28
C VAL A 196 -7.22 -2.13 2.27
N VAL A 197 -7.33 -3.35 1.75
CA VAL A 197 -7.28 -4.64 2.46
C VAL A 197 -6.22 -5.54 1.79
N PRO A 198 -5.85 -6.70 2.39
CA PRO A 198 -4.72 -7.50 1.93
C PRO A 198 -4.80 -7.93 0.47
N TYR A 199 -6.01 -8.20 -0.05
CA TYR A 199 -6.23 -8.50 -1.46
C TYR A 199 -5.61 -7.44 -2.39
N PHE A 200 -5.94 -6.17 -2.20
CA PHE A 200 -5.47 -5.09 -3.06
C PHE A 200 -3.99 -4.80 -2.86
N TYR A 201 -3.49 -4.96 -1.64
CA TYR A 201 -2.05 -4.91 -1.37
C TYR A 201 -1.30 -5.94 -2.20
N ASN A 202 -1.74 -7.20 -2.15
CA ASN A 202 -1.15 -8.30 -2.90
C ASN A 202 -1.27 -8.10 -4.41
N ASP A 203 -2.41 -7.58 -4.88
CA ASP A 203 -2.61 -7.38 -6.31
C ASP A 203 -1.69 -6.29 -6.88
N LEU A 204 -1.38 -5.25 -6.10
CA LEU A 204 -0.38 -4.23 -6.48
C LEU A 204 1.07 -4.68 -6.22
N ASP A 205 1.27 -5.76 -5.47
CA ASP A 205 2.59 -6.34 -5.20
C ASP A 205 3.04 -7.17 -6.41
N GLY A 206 4.00 -6.67 -7.16
CA GLY A 206 4.43 -7.30 -8.41
C GLY A 206 4.87 -6.29 -9.46
N ASN A 207 4.96 -6.72 -10.72
CA ASN A 207 5.62 -6.04 -11.85
C ASN A 207 5.05 -4.65 -12.27
N GLY A 208 4.19 -4.02 -11.48
CA GLY A 208 3.60 -2.71 -11.76
C GLY A 208 2.50 -2.71 -12.82
N GLU A 209 2.30 -3.79 -13.57
CA GLU A 209 1.26 -3.88 -14.61
C GLU A 209 -0.15 -3.88 -14.00
N ARG A 210 -0.28 -4.41 -12.78
CA ARG A 210 -1.53 -4.49 -12.02
C ARG A 210 -2.12 -3.11 -11.70
N TRP A 211 -1.28 -2.07 -11.65
CA TRP A 211 -1.75 -0.69 -11.61
C TRP A 211 -2.80 -0.41 -12.69
N TYR A 212 -2.51 -0.79 -13.94
CA TYR A 212 -3.35 -0.50 -15.10
C TYR A 212 -4.65 -1.32 -15.15
N VAL A 213 -4.77 -2.38 -14.32
CA VAL A 213 -6.02 -3.15 -14.18
C VAL A 213 -7.04 -2.36 -13.38
N HIS A 214 -6.60 -1.61 -12.37
CA HIS A 214 -7.46 -0.80 -11.50
C HIS A 214 -7.54 0.66 -11.91
N TYR A 215 -6.59 1.08 -12.73
CA TYR A 215 -6.41 2.47 -13.08
C TYR A 215 -7.68 3.12 -13.63
N SER A 216 -8.11 4.15 -12.92
CA SER A 216 -9.17 5.05 -13.34
C SER A 216 -8.63 6.47 -13.26
N PRO A 217 -8.71 7.24 -14.36
CA PRO A 217 -8.20 8.61 -14.35
C PRO A 217 -8.93 9.44 -13.29
N PRO A 218 -8.23 10.36 -12.62
CA PRO A 218 -8.83 11.33 -11.73
C PRO A 218 -9.97 12.12 -12.39
N PRO A 219 -10.93 12.67 -11.61
CA PRO A 219 -12.07 13.45 -12.13
C PRO A 219 -11.68 14.64 -13.02
N ASP A 220 -10.47 15.18 -12.82
CA ASP A 220 -9.89 16.28 -13.60
C ASP A 220 -8.72 15.82 -14.51
N GLY A 221 -8.48 14.51 -14.62
CA GLY A 221 -7.47 13.92 -15.50
C GLY A 221 -7.85 14.14 -16.97
N VAL A 222 -6.93 14.72 -17.73
CA VAL A 222 -7.10 14.99 -19.18
C VAL A 222 -7.05 13.70 -19.98
#